data_AF-A0A920BXW4-F1
#
_entry.id   AF-A0A920BXW4-F1
#
_cell.length_a   1.000
_cell.length_b   1.000
_cell.length_c   1.000
_cell.angle_alpha   90.00
_cell.angle_beta   90.00
_cell.angle_gamma   90.00
#
_symmetry.space_group_name_H-M   'P 1'
#
loop_
_entity.id
_entity.type
_entity.pdbx_description
1 polymer ?
#
loop_
_entity_poly.entity_id
_entity_poly.type
_entity_poly.pdbx_seq_one_letter_code
_entity_poly.pdbx_strand_id
1 'polypeptide(L)'
;MIDLILLGTTSFDLYHGATATQAHGLAAIYIGISLAFGKSMIRWADERFRYYIMKQGPKPLKRYGMDYAKHYLKSWGQHVLAYIIGSVFLLGLIFFIQDPARTEVLDGFWKLWSLVLGIDFLIALSNFIWPKKEKA
;
A
#
# COMPACT_ATOMS: atom_id res chain seq x y z
N MET A 1 -11.32 8.81 -7.31
CA MET A 1 -12.79 8.76 -7.44
C MET A 1 -13.23 7.55 -8.25
N ILE A 2 -12.59 7.28 -9.38
CA ILE A 2 -12.85 6.08 -10.20
C ILE A 2 -12.76 4.78 -9.39
N ASP A 3 -11.80 4.65 -8.47
CA ASP A 3 -11.64 3.43 -7.66
C ASP A 3 -12.78 3.22 -6.66
N LEU A 4 -13.33 4.32 -6.11
CA LEU A 4 -14.49 4.27 -5.24
C LEU A 4 -15.76 3.93 -6.03
N ILE A 5 -15.86 4.44 -7.27
CA ILE A 5 -16.94 4.08 -8.19
C ILE A 5 -16.85 2.59 -8.50
N LEU A 6 -15.66 2.08 -8.84
CA LEU A 6 -15.44 0.68 -9.16
C LEU A 6 -15.81 -0.21 -7.96
N LEU A 7 -15.31 0.08 -6.75
CA LEU A 7 -15.76 -0.65 -5.54
C LEU A 7 -17.27 -0.54 -5.30
N GLY A 8 -17.88 0.61 -5.56
CA GLY A 8 -19.31 0.85 -5.39
C GLY A 8 -20.17 0.07 -6.37
N THR A 9 -19.88 0.16 -7.67
CA THR A 9 -20.57 -0.60 -8.73
C THR A 9 -20.41 -2.09 -8.51
N THR A 10 -19.24 -2.52 -8.08
CA THR A 10 -18.97 -3.91 -7.73
C THR A 10 -19.80 -4.39 -6.56
N SER A 11 -19.93 -3.59 -5.50
CA SER A 11 -20.76 -3.97 -4.35
C SER A 11 -22.21 -4.20 -4.78
N PHE A 12 -22.69 -3.39 -5.72
CA PHE A 12 -24.01 -3.55 -6.34
C PHE A 12 -24.08 -4.79 -7.25
N ASP A 13 -23.10 -5.02 -8.12
CA ASP A 13 -23.10 -6.17 -9.04
C ASP A 13 -22.97 -7.50 -8.30
N LEU A 14 -22.12 -7.55 -7.26
CA LEU A 14 -21.97 -8.71 -6.38
C LEU A 14 -23.27 -9.01 -5.62
N TYR A 15 -24.00 -7.98 -5.19
CA TYR A 15 -25.31 -8.15 -4.59
C TYR A 15 -26.30 -8.84 -5.55
N HIS A 16 -26.17 -8.60 -6.86
CA HIS A 16 -26.98 -9.25 -7.90
C HIS A 16 -26.43 -10.59 -8.39
N GLY A 17 -25.41 -11.15 -7.74
CA GLY A 17 -24.89 -12.49 -8.05
C GLY A 17 -23.58 -12.53 -8.86
N ALA A 18 -22.97 -11.38 -9.19
CA ALA A 18 -21.70 -11.36 -9.93
C ALA A 18 -20.51 -11.90 -9.12
N THR A 19 -19.44 -12.38 -9.76
CA THR A 19 -18.25 -12.88 -9.05
C THR A 19 -17.20 -11.79 -8.80
N ALA A 20 -16.45 -11.89 -7.71
CA ALA A 20 -15.39 -10.93 -7.44
C ALA A 20 -14.22 -11.15 -8.42
N THR A 21 -13.94 -10.15 -9.24
CA THR A 21 -12.79 -10.14 -10.16
C THR A 21 -11.52 -9.59 -9.50
N GLN A 22 -10.39 -9.77 -10.20
CA GLN A 22 -9.09 -9.25 -9.78
C GLN A 22 -9.05 -7.72 -9.65
N ALA A 23 -9.86 -7.01 -10.45
CA ALA A 23 -9.93 -5.56 -10.42
C ALA A 23 -10.36 -5.03 -9.04
N HIS A 24 -11.26 -5.75 -8.36
CA HIS A 24 -11.74 -5.38 -7.03
C HIS A 24 -10.66 -5.54 -5.97
N GLY A 25 -9.88 -6.63 -6.05
CA GLY A 25 -8.73 -6.85 -5.16
C GLY A 25 -7.68 -5.74 -5.30
N LEU A 26 -7.34 -5.40 -6.55
CA LEU A 26 -6.42 -4.30 -6.85
C LEU A 26 -6.96 -2.94 -6.39
N ALA A 27 -8.26 -2.66 -6.57
CA ALA A 27 -8.87 -1.41 -6.13
C ALA A 27 -8.79 -1.23 -4.61
N ALA A 28 -9.07 -2.28 -3.83
CA ALA A 28 -8.96 -2.24 -2.38
C ALA A 28 -7.52 -1.97 -1.90
N ILE A 29 -6.53 -2.63 -2.52
CA ILE A 29 -5.10 -2.40 -2.24
C ILE A 29 -4.71 -0.97 -2.60
N TYR A 30 -5.10 -0.50 -3.79
CA TYR A 30 -4.80 0.83 -4.28
C TYR A 30 -5.35 1.92 -3.35
N ILE A 31 -6.60 1.79 -2.91
CA ILE A 31 -7.22 2.74 -1.97
C ILE A 31 -6.47 2.73 -0.62
N GLY A 32 -6.15 1.56 -0.09
CA GLY A 32 -5.35 1.46 1.14
C GLY A 32 -4.02 2.19 1.04
N ILE A 33 -3.27 1.96 -0.05
CA ILE A 33 -1.98 2.62 -0.31
C ILE A 33 -2.18 4.14 -0.49
N SER A 34 -3.15 4.56 -1.28
CA SER A 34 -3.42 5.97 -1.56
C SER A 34 -3.74 6.76 -0.29
N LEU A 35 -4.56 6.18 0.60
CA LEU A 35 -4.92 6.82 1.87
C LEU A 35 -3.76 6.88 2.87
N ALA A 36 -2.99 5.80 3.00
CA ALA A 36 -1.89 5.74 3.97
C ALA A 36 -0.63 6.53 3.53
N PHE A 37 -0.34 6.53 2.23
CA PHE A 37 0.87 7.16 1.66
C PHE A 37 0.61 8.51 1.00
N GLY A 38 -0.64 8.91 0.75
CA GLY A 38 -0.98 10.06 -0.10
C GLY A 38 -0.19 11.33 0.22
N LYS A 39 -0.25 11.81 1.46
CA LYS A 39 0.48 13.03 1.88
C LYS A 39 2.00 12.88 1.75
N SER A 40 2.56 11.72 2.10
CA SER A 40 4.00 11.48 1.98
C SER A 40 4.46 11.38 0.52
N MET A 41 3.65 10.77 -0.34
CA MET A 41 3.95 10.58 -1.76
C MET A 41 3.90 11.92 -2.50
N ILE A 42 2.92 12.77 -2.20
CA ILE A 42 2.84 14.14 -2.75
C ILE A 42 4.07 14.94 -2.35
N ARG A 43 4.40 15.01 -1.04
CA ARG A 43 5.57 15.75 -0.58
C ARG A 43 6.87 15.24 -1.23
N TRP A 44 7.02 13.93 -1.31
CA TRP A 44 8.17 13.29 -1.96
C TRP A 44 8.26 13.67 -3.45
N ALA A 45 7.13 13.73 -4.14
CA ALA A 45 7.08 14.11 -5.55
C ALA A 45 7.44 15.58 -5.73
N ASP A 46 6.89 16.46 -4.89
CA ASP A 46 7.15 17.90 -4.91
C ASP A 46 8.63 18.24 -4.65
N GLU A 47 9.25 17.57 -3.67
CA GLU A 47 10.68 17.73 -3.37
C GLU A 47 11.54 17.31 -4.56
N ARG A 48 11.22 16.19 -5.21
CA ARG A 48 11.98 15.69 -6.37
C ARG A 48 11.74 16.52 -7.62
N PHE A 49 10.51 16.94 -7.87
CA PHE A 49 10.14 17.76 -9.01
C PHE A 49 10.89 19.10 -8.97
N ARG A 50 10.89 19.76 -7.80
CA ARG A 50 11.63 21.01 -7.60
C ARG A 50 13.12 20.85 -7.92
N TYR A 51 13.77 19.82 -7.39
CA TYR A 51 15.20 19.63 -7.61
C TYR A 51 15.54 19.17 -9.03
N TYR A 52 14.90 18.11 -9.53
CA TYR A 52 15.31 17.47 -10.78
C TYR A 52 14.80 18.19 -12.03
N ILE A 53 13.58 18.75 -11.98
CA ILE A 53 12.91 19.37 -13.13
C ILE A 53 13.04 20.89 -13.06
N MET A 54 12.61 21.51 -11.96
CA MET A 54 12.67 22.98 -11.85
C MET A 54 14.08 23.51 -11.56
N LYS A 55 15.03 22.63 -11.20
CA LYS A 55 16.41 22.98 -10.78
C LYS A 55 16.44 23.97 -9.60
N GLN A 56 15.48 23.84 -8.69
CA GLN A 56 15.30 24.70 -7.53
C GLN A 56 15.44 23.91 -6.23
N GLY A 57 16.01 24.55 -5.21
CA GLY A 57 16.14 24.00 -3.87
C GLY A 57 17.28 22.99 -3.69
N PRO A 58 17.48 22.50 -2.45
CA PRO A 58 18.56 21.58 -2.12
C PRO A 58 18.29 20.16 -2.65
N LYS A 59 19.36 19.39 -2.80
CA LYS A 59 19.29 17.98 -3.23
C LYS A 59 18.46 17.15 -2.24
N PRO A 60 17.55 16.27 -2.71
CA PRO A 60 16.75 15.41 -1.85
C PRO A 60 17.63 14.61 -0.87
N LEU A 61 17.26 14.65 0.41
CA LEU A 61 18.04 14.05 1.49
C LEU A 61 18.17 12.53 1.28
N LYS A 62 19.42 12.06 1.20
CA LYS A 62 19.74 10.63 1.30
C LYS A 62 20.02 10.31 2.76
N ARG A 63 19.33 9.30 3.28
CA ARG A 63 19.51 8.83 4.66
C ARG A 63 20.37 7.58 4.66
N TYR A 64 21.24 7.46 5.65
CA TYR A 64 22.11 6.32 5.88
C TYR A 64 22.05 5.90 7.35
N GLY A 65 22.65 4.76 7.66
CA GLY A 65 22.79 4.29 9.03
C GLY A 65 21.46 4.13 9.75
N MET A 66 21.43 4.56 11.00
CA MET A 66 20.25 4.50 11.87
C MET A 66 19.12 5.44 11.40
N ASP A 67 19.45 6.56 10.76
CA ASP A 67 18.43 7.49 10.25
C ASP A 67 17.66 6.89 9.07
N TYR A 68 18.34 6.06 8.25
CA TYR A 68 17.66 5.27 7.23
C TYR A 68 16.72 4.25 7.85
N ALA A 69 17.17 3.50 8.87
CA ALA A 69 16.36 2.48 9.54
C ALA A 69 15.09 3.07 10.18
N LYS A 70 15.21 4.18 10.93
CA LYS A 70 14.06 4.89 11.52
C LYS A 70 13.09 5.40 10.46
N HIS A 71 13.62 5.97 9.37
CA HIS A 71 12.79 6.46 8.28
C HIS A 71 12.06 5.32 7.55
N TYR A 72 12.74 4.19 7.34
CA TYR A 72 12.15 2.99 6.75
C TYR A 72 11.03 2.44 7.64
N LEU A 73 11.27 2.34 8.96
CA LEU A 73 10.26 1.86 9.91
C LEU A 73 9.00 2.73 9.91
N LYS A 74 9.16 4.06 9.77
CA LYS A 74 8.02 4.97 9.61
C LYS A 74 7.23 4.66 8.34
N SER A 75 7.91 4.40 7.22
CA SER A 75 7.29 4.00 5.96
C SER A 75 6.59 2.64 6.09
N TRP A 76 7.20 1.69 6.81
CA TRP A 76 6.59 0.40 7.12
C TRP A 76 5.31 0.56 7.95
N GLY A 77 5.29 1.46 8.94
CA GLY A 77 4.07 1.78 9.68
C GLY A 77 2.95 2.33 8.78
N GLN A 78 3.28 3.09 7.74
CA GLN A 78 2.31 3.49 6.71
C GLN A 78 1.85 2.30 5.86
N HIS A 79 2.73 1.33 5.58
CA HIS A 79 2.36 0.10 4.88
C HIS A 79 1.38 -0.75 5.70
N VAL A 80 1.59 -0.87 7.01
CA VAL A 80 0.64 -1.51 7.92
C VAL A 80 -0.71 -0.78 7.90
N LEU A 81 -0.72 0.56 7.96
CA LEU A 81 -1.95 1.34 7.87
C LEU A 81 -2.68 1.10 6.54
N ALA A 82 -1.94 1.09 5.42
CA ALA A 82 -2.49 0.78 4.10
C ALA A 82 -3.14 -0.61 4.07
N TYR A 83 -2.42 -1.60 4.62
CA TYR A 83 -2.87 -2.98 4.72
C TYR A 83 -4.15 -3.10 5.56
N ILE A 84 -4.24 -2.42 6.70
CA ILE A 84 -5.45 -2.42 7.55
C ILE A 84 -6.63 -1.86 6.76
N ILE A 85 -6.47 -0.69 6.14
CA ILE A 85 -7.54 -0.04 5.37
C ILE A 85 -8.00 -0.94 4.22
N GLY A 86 -7.07 -1.44 3.41
CA GLY A 86 -7.42 -2.31 2.28
C GLY A 86 -7.99 -3.66 2.73
N SER A 87 -7.53 -4.23 3.84
CA SER A 87 -8.09 -5.45 4.43
C SER A 87 -9.53 -5.25 4.88
N VAL A 88 -9.88 -4.08 5.43
CA VAL A 88 -11.28 -3.77 5.77
C VAL A 88 -12.17 -3.81 4.51
N PHE A 89 -11.71 -3.27 3.38
CA PHE A 89 -12.46 -3.36 2.12
C PHE A 89 -12.54 -4.79 1.58
N LEU A 90 -11.43 -5.53 1.57
CA LEU A 90 -11.39 -6.91 1.09
C LEU A 90 -12.28 -7.83 1.94
N LEU A 91 -12.12 -7.80 3.26
CA LEU A 91 -12.93 -8.59 4.19
C LEU A 91 -14.39 -8.16 4.21
N GLY A 92 -14.66 -6.86 4.06
CA GLY A 92 -16.03 -6.33 3.93
C GLY A 92 -16.74 -6.92 2.70
N LEU A 93 -16.07 -6.96 1.55
CA LEU A 93 -16.60 -7.61 0.35
C LEU A 93 -16.79 -9.12 0.54
N ILE A 94 -15.81 -9.81 1.12
CA ILE A 94 -15.89 -11.26 1.37
C ILE A 94 -17.08 -11.60 2.28
N PHE A 95 -17.22 -10.87 3.40
CA PHE A 95 -18.30 -11.07 4.35
C PHE A 95 -19.68 -10.74 3.76
N PHE A 96 -19.76 -9.76 2.87
CA PHE A 96 -21.01 -9.35 2.24
C PHE A 96 -21.51 -10.37 1.20
N ILE A 97 -20.60 -11.03 0.47
CA ILE A 97 -20.96 -11.98 -0.61
C ILE A 97 -21.43 -13.33 -0.04
N GLN A 98 -20.88 -13.75 1.11
CA GLN A 98 -21.19 -15.03 1.79
C GLN A 98 -21.08 -16.30 0.91
N ASP A 99 -20.29 -16.24 -0.15
CA ASP A 99 -20.04 -17.36 -1.06
C ASP A 99 -18.52 -17.49 -1.31
N PRO A 100 -17.86 -18.47 -0.68
CA PRO A 100 -16.41 -18.66 -0.80
C PRO A 100 -15.93 -18.86 -2.24
N ALA A 101 -16.72 -19.51 -3.10
CA ALA A 101 -16.35 -19.76 -4.50
C ALA A 101 -16.31 -18.46 -5.30
N ARG A 102 -17.13 -17.47 -4.93
CA ARG A 102 -17.20 -16.17 -5.61
C ARG A 102 -16.15 -15.17 -5.11
N THR A 103 -15.44 -15.49 -4.03
CA THR A 103 -14.48 -14.59 -3.36
C THR A 103 -13.05 -15.11 -3.32
N GLU A 104 -12.78 -16.28 -3.90
CA GLU A 104 -11.46 -16.91 -3.91
C GLU A 104 -10.35 -15.96 -4.39
N VAL A 105 -10.64 -15.15 -5.41
CA VAL A 105 -9.70 -14.17 -5.95
C VAL A 105 -9.31 -13.13 -4.88
N LEU A 106 -10.27 -12.64 -4.09
CA LEU A 106 -10.01 -11.64 -3.04
C LEU A 106 -9.15 -12.21 -1.91
N ASP A 107 -9.40 -13.46 -1.53
CA ASP A 107 -8.59 -14.18 -0.54
C ASP A 107 -7.14 -14.36 -1.03
N GLY A 108 -6.96 -14.68 -2.33
CA GLY A 108 -5.64 -14.73 -2.96
C GLY A 108 -4.87 -13.40 -2.87
N PHE A 109 -5.53 -12.27 -3.15
CA PHE A 109 -4.94 -10.94 -2.99
C PHE A 109 -4.59 -10.64 -1.54
N TRP A 110 -5.48 -10.98 -0.59
CA TRP A 110 -5.25 -10.74 0.83
C TRP A 110 -4.05 -11.56 1.36
N LYS A 111 -3.96 -12.85 1.00
CA LYS A 111 -2.83 -13.72 1.34
C LYS A 111 -1.51 -13.20 0.76
N LEU A 112 -1.51 -12.85 -0.52
CA LEU A 112 -0.31 -12.32 -1.19
C LEU A 112 0.15 -11.02 -0.53
N TRP A 113 -0.78 -10.09 -0.27
CA TRP A 113 -0.41 -8.81 0.34
C TRP A 113 0.09 -8.97 1.78
N SER A 114 -0.50 -9.91 2.54
CA SER A 114 -0.01 -10.27 3.88
C SER A 114 1.43 -10.80 3.85
N LEU A 115 1.76 -11.63 2.87
CA LEU A 115 3.12 -12.12 2.65
C LEU A 115 4.07 -10.97 2.31
N VAL A 116 3.67 -10.05 1.43
CA VAL A 116 4.47 -8.85 1.11
C VAL A 116 4.71 -7.99 2.36
N LEU A 117 3.68 -7.78 3.19
CA LEU A 117 3.82 -7.03 4.44
C LEU A 117 4.81 -7.71 5.42
N GLY A 118 4.74 -9.05 5.52
CA GLY A 118 5.66 -9.84 6.33
C GLY A 118 7.11 -9.74 5.85
N ILE A 119 7.34 -9.84 4.54
CA ILE A 119 8.68 -9.65 3.95
C ILE A 119 9.18 -8.23 4.21
N ASP A 120 8.33 -7.22 4.00
CA ASP A 120 8.69 -5.82 4.23
C ASP A 120 9.04 -5.55 5.71
N PHE A 121 8.36 -6.22 6.64
CA PHE A 121 8.70 -6.18 8.06
C PHE A 121 10.09 -6.77 8.33
N LEU A 122 10.41 -7.93 7.75
CA LEU A 122 11.75 -8.53 7.87
C LEU A 122 12.84 -7.61 7.32
N ILE A 123 12.57 -6.90 6.22
CA ILE A 123 13.49 -5.91 5.65
C ILE A 123 13.63 -4.71 6.60
N ALA A 124 12.53 -4.22 7.18
CA ALA A 124 12.56 -3.13 8.15
C ALA A 124 13.45 -3.49 9.35
N LEU A 125 13.32 -4.69 9.91
CA LEU A 125 14.15 -5.18 11.00
C LEU A 125 15.62 -5.38 10.59
N SER A 126 15.86 -5.93 9.39
CA SER A 126 17.21 -6.12 8.86
C SER A 126 17.97 -4.79 8.77
N ASN A 127 17.31 -3.69 8.43
CA ASN A 127 17.92 -2.36 8.40
C ASN A 127 18.37 -1.84 9.78
N PHE A 128 17.81 -2.36 10.88
CA PHE A 128 18.31 -2.05 12.23
C PHE A 128 19.54 -2.89 12.60
N ILE A 129 19.59 -4.15 12.16
CA ILE A 129 20.69 -5.07 12.48
C ILE A 129 21.91 -4.77 11.59
N TRP A 130 21.70 -4.55 10.29
CA TRP A 130 22.71 -4.17 9.30
C TRP A 130 22.39 -2.81 8.68
N PRO A 131 22.66 -1.71 9.41
CA PRO A 131 22.34 -0.37 8.92
C PRO A 131 23.12 -0.04 7.64
N LYS A 132 22.39 0.53 6.68
CA LYS A 132 22.92 0.87 5.36
C LYS A 132 24.06 1.89 5.47
N LYS A 133 25.27 1.48 5.12
CA LYS A 133 26.45 2.36 5.14
C LYS A 133 26.39 3.39 4.03
N GLU A 134 26.90 4.59 4.30
CA GLU A 134 27.17 5.58 3.26
C GLU A 134 28.26 5.03 2.32
N LYS A 135 28.05 5.13 1.01
CA LYS A 135 29.10 4.81 0.05
C LYS A 135 30.04 6.02 0.01
N ALA A 136 31.27 5.82 0.49
CA ALA A 136 32.38 6.77 0.37
C ALA A 136 32.72 7.05 -1.09
#